data_AF-A0A7X2PS82-F1
#
_entry.id   AF-A0A7X2PS82-F1
#
_cell.length_a   1.000
_cell.length_b   1.000
_cell.length_c   1.000
_cell.angle_alpha   90.00
_cell.angle_beta   90.00
_cell.angle_gamma   90.00
#
_symmetry.space_group_name_H-M   'P 1'
#
loop_
_entity.id
_entity.type
_entity.pdbx_description
1 polymer ?
#
loop_
_entity_poly.entity_id
_entity_poly.type
_entity_poly.pdbx_seq_one_letter_code
_entity_poly.pdbx_strand_id
1 'polypeptide(L)'
;MEILGDRKFVEVPGTATHELPPLLVRMSPRVRSLERVLGMANDLIEQEDMIPLPAMPVEHDSERRRMDLAVNLVDQYLAFVQHWQWGHSILEWIRQCETTFDTRLELRNLLRADLWPHAGRSSFVVLLEDKLIPTAGVEIEKAVGMRLTFRQPPPLKCFSDQFLFYLNSSVAHTAYQTWAHMIPSPVSSLPPERFQFQVVNMSLD
;
A
#
# COMPACT_ATOMS: atom_id res chain seq x y z
N MET A 1 -31.39 -12.83 1.19
CA MET A 1 -29.97 -12.92 1.54
C MET A 1 -29.24 -13.47 0.32
N GLU A 2 -28.72 -12.61 -0.55
CA GLU A 2 -27.77 -13.05 -1.58
C GLU A 2 -26.38 -13.05 -0.92
N ILE A 3 -25.89 -14.24 -0.64
CA ILE A 3 -24.58 -14.47 -0.04
C ILE A 3 -23.59 -14.56 -1.20
N LEU A 4 -23.02 -13.43 -1.62
CA LEU A 4 -21.82 -13.45 -2.46
C LEU A 4 -20.62 -13.75 -1.54
N GLY A 5 -20.36 -15.03 -1.32
CA GLY A 5 -19.22 -15.54 -0.54
C GLY A 5 -19.46 -15.61 0.98
N ASP A 6 -18.64 -16.40 1.68
CA ASP A 6 -18.71 -16.69 3.14
C ASP A 6 -18.46 -15.45 4.04
N ARG A 7 -18.55 -14.24 3.48
CA ARG A 7 -18.22 -12.97 4.12
C ARG A 7 -19.50 -12.33 4.67
N LYS A 8 -19.47 -11.95 5.95
CA LYS A 8 -20.60 -11.29 6.64
C LYS A 8 -20.48 -9.78 6.46
N PHE A 9 -21.56 -9.12 6.05
CA PHE A 9 -21.61 -7.66 5.94
C PHE A 9 -22.39 -7.05 7.12
N VAL A 10 -22.02 -5.84 7.53
CA VAL A 10 -22.82 -5.07 8.50
C VAL A 10 -24.12 -4.60 7.87
N GLU A 11 -25.22 -4.69 8.60
CA GLU A 11 -26.48 -4.08 8.19
C GLU A 11 -26.40 -2.57 8.38
N VAL A 12 -26.40 -1.82 7.28
CA VAL A 12 -26.42 -0.36 7.31
C VAL A 12 -27.89 0.11 7.36
N PRO A 13 -28.30 0.87 8.39
CA PRO A 13 -29.67 1.36 8.51
C PRO A 13 -30.15 2.11 7.27
N GLY A 14 -31.41 1.93 6.90
CA GLY A 14 -32.01 2.56 5.72
C GLY A 14 -31.61 1.92 4.39
N THR A 15 -32.04 2.54 3.28
CA THR A 15 -31.76 2.10 1.90
C THR A 15 -30.81 3.03 1.15
N ALA A 16 -30.32 4.08 1.82
CA ALA A 16 -29.47 5.08 1.21
C ALA A 16 -28.05 4.55 0.94
N THR A 17 -27.44 5.08 -0.12
CA THR A 17 -26.01 4.96 -0.40
C THR A 17 -25.25 6.08 0.29
N HIS A 18 -24.15 5.76 0.97
CA HIS A 18 -23.34 6.71 1.72
C HIS A 18 -22.07 7.08 0.96
N GLU A 19 -21.84 8.39 0.81
CA GLU A 19 -20.60 8.90 0.25
C GLU A 19 -19.50 8.93 1.31
N LEU A 20 -18.37 8.28 1.01
CA LEU A 20 -17.13 8.34 1.77
C LEU A 20 -16.23 9.45 1.19
N PRO A 21 -15.27 9.96 1.99
CA PRO A 21 -14.23 10.85 1.50
C PRO A 21 -13.52 10.30 0.25
N PRO A 22 -13.02 11.16 -0.65
CA PRO A 22 -12.25 10.70 -1.81
C PRO A 22 -10.91 10.08 -1.40
N LEU A 23 -10.52 9.00 -2.06
CA LEU A 23 -9.21 8.38 -1.89
C LEU A 23 -8.17 9.15 -2.72
N LEU A 24 -7.30 9.88 -2.03
CA LEU A 24 -6.26 10.71 -2.65
C LEU A 24 -4.98 9.89 -2.84
N VAL A 25 -4.63 9.57 -4.09
CA VAL A 25 -3.47 8.74 -4.45
C VAL A 25 -2.39 9.59 -5.12
N ARG A 26 -1.11 9.35 -4.79
CA ARG A 26 0.04 9.95 -5.49
C ARG A 26 0.64 8.91 -6.45
N MET A 27 0.31 8.97 -7.73
CA MET A 27 0.91 8.13 -8.77
C MET A 27 2.06 8.84 -9.51
N SER A 28 3.30 8.35 -9.36
CA SER A 28 4.42 8.92 -10.11
C SER A 28 4.26 8.67 -11.62
N PRO A 29 4.47 9.68 -12.49
CA PRO A 29 4.36 9.51 -13.94
C PRO A 29 5.46 8.59 -14.48
N ARG A 30 5.08 7.56 -15.24
CA ARG A 30 5.98 6.50 -15.77
C ARG A 30 7.14 7.05 -16.62
N VAL A 31 6.95 8.16 -17.34
CA VAL A 31 7.95 8.72 -18.28
C VAL A 31 9.12 9.38 -17.55
N ARG A 32 8.89 9.98 -16.37
CA ARG A 32 9.96 10.52 -15.52
C ARG A 32 10.71 9.42 -14.75
N SER A 33 10.30 8.16 -14.88
CA SER A 33 10.92 7.04 -14.17
C SER A 33 12.27 6.68 -14.76
N LEU A 34 12.41 6.53 -16.09
CA LEU A 34 13.66 6.00 -16.67
C LEU A 34 14.86 6.93 -16.46
N GLU A 35 14.71 8.23 -16.76
CA GLU A 35 15.77 9.22 -16.54
C GLU A 35 16.15 9.33 -15.06
N ARG A 36 15.13 9.31 -14.18
CA ARG A 36 15.33 9.30 -12.73
C ARG A 36 16.01 8.01 -12.24
N VAL A 37 15.64 6.86 -12.80
CA VAL A 37 16.23 5.56 -12.48
C VAL A 37 17.71 5.57 -12.83
N LEU A 38 18.06 6.02 -14.03
CA LEU A 38 19.44 6.13 -14.48
C LEU A 38 20.26 7.10 -13.60
N GLY A 39 19.69 8.26 -13.25
CA GLY A 39 20.34 9.21 -12.34
C GLY A 39 20.59 8.61 -10.96
N MET A 40 19.57 7.98 -10.35
CA MET A 40 19.68 7.34 -9.04
C MET A 40 20.64 6.14 -9.06
N ALA A 41 20.72 5.40 -10.18
CA ALA A 41 21.64 4.29 -10.35
C ALA A 41 23.09 4.77 -10.46
N ASN A 42 23.35 5.85 -11.21
CA ASN A 42 24.66 6.50 -11.26
C ASN A 42 25.10 6.97 -9.87
N ASP A 43 24.23 7.69 -9.15
CA ASP A 43 24.50 8.15 -7.78
C ASP A 43 24.83 6.98 -6.84
N LEU A 44 24.15 5.85 -6.98
CA LEU A 44 24.38 4.66 -6.17
C LEU A 44 25.74 4.01 -6.49
N ILE A 45 26.15 4.00 -7.76
CA ILE A 45 27.46 3.50 -8.19
C ILE A 45 28.58 4.41 -7.69
N GLU A 46 28.39 5.72 -7.73
CA GLU A 46 29.35 6.74 -7.28
C GLU A 46 29.55 6.74 -5.76
N GLN A 47 28.54 6.34 -4.98
CA GLN A 47 28.52 6.54 -3.53
C GLN A 47 29.25 5.50 -2.66
N GLU A 48 29.56 4.28 -3.11
CA GLU A 48 30.61 3.38 -2.54
C GLU A 48 30.65 1.97 -3.16
N ASP A 49 31.86 1.40 -3.23
CA ASP A 49 32.38 0.03 -3.02
C ASP A 49 31.44 -1.21 -2.81
N MET A 50 30.28 -1.29 -3.47
CA MET A 50 29.21 -2.23 -3.08
C MET A 50 28.73 -3.20 -4.17
N ILE A 51 29.64 -3.79 -4.93
CA ILE A 51 29.37 -5.09 -5.55
C ILE A 51 30.63 -5.95 -5.35
N PRO A 52 30.57 -7.08 -4.63
CA PRO A 52 31.68 -8.02 -4.61
C PRO A 52 31.88 -8.51 -6.03
N LEU A 53 32.85 -7.93 -6.73
CA LEU A 53 33.26 -8.40 -8.04
C LEU A 53 33.96 -9.74 -7.79
N PRO A 54 33.48 -10.87 -8.36
CA PRO A 54 34.27 -12.08 -8.37
C PRO A 54 35.61 -11.74 -9.04
N ALA A 55 36.71 -12.10 -8.38
CA ALA A 55 38.08 -11.77 -8.77
C ALA A 55 38.49 -12.45 -10.08
N MET A 56 37.91 -12.09 -11.22
CA MET A 56 38.35 -12.50 -12.57
C MET A 56 38.05 -11.37 -13.59
N PRO A 57 39.02 -10.95 -14.41
CA PRO A 57 38.92 -9.68 -15.14
C PRO A 57 38.34 -9.84 -16.55
N VAL A 58 37.28 -9.09 -16.83
CA VAL A 58 37.08 -8.37 -18.10
C VAL A 58 36.45 -7.02 -17.73
N GLU A 59 37.27 -5.97 -17.62
CA GLU A 59 36.91 -4.67 -17.00
C GLU A 59 35.62 -4.04 -17.56
N HIS A 60 35.35 -4.22 -18.86
CA HIS A 60 34.17 -3.66 -19.52
C HIS A 60 32.87 -4.44 -19.22
N ASP A 61 32.96 -5.74 -18.95
CA ASP A 61 31.79 -6.56 -18.60
C ASP A 61 31.44 -6.42 -17.11
N SER A 62 32.40 -6.05 -16.26
CA SER A 62 32.15 -5.74 -14.85
C SER A 62 31.37 -4.45 -14.66
N GLU A 63 31.70 -3.40 -15.40
CA GLU A 63 31.01 -2.09 -15.30
C GLU A 63 29.57 -2.17 -15.82
N ARG A 64 29.35 -2.85 -16.95
CA ARG A 64 28.00 -3.09 -17.48
C ARG A 64 27.13 -3.87 -16.51
N ARG A 65 27.65 -4.97 -15.94
CA ARG A 65 26.94 -5.76 -14.92
C ARG A 65 26.64 -4.94 -13.67
N ARG A 66 27.56 -4.06 -13.25
CA ARG A 66 27.34 -3.15 -12.11
C ARG A 66 26.21 -2.16 -12.38
N MET A 67 26.17 -1.60 -13.58
CA MET A 67 25.08 -0.74 -14.02
C MET A 67 23.74 -1.47 -14.03
N ASP A 68 23.69 -2.65 -14.64
CA ASP A 68 22.46 -3.45 -14.72
C ASP A 68 21.93 -3.80 -13.32
N LEU A 69 22.81 -4.14 -12.38
CA LEU A 69 22.43 -4.41 -10.99
C LEU A 69 21.90 -3.15 -10.29
N ALA A 70 22.56 -2.00 -10.48
CA ALA A 70 22.11 -0.74 -9.90
C ALA A 70 20.74 -0.31 -10.44
N VAL A 71 20.51 -0.44 -11.75
CA VAL A 71 19.20 -0.15 -12.38
C VAL A 71 18.12 -1.06 -11.80
N ASN A 72 18.36 -2.37 -11.74
CA ASN A 72 17.40 -3.32 -11.16
C ASN A 72 17.06 -2.99 -9.70
N LEU A 73 18.05 -2.56 -8.92
CA LEU A 73 17.90 -2.18 -7.52
C LEU A 73 17.04 -0.92 -7.37
N VAL A 74 17.31 0.08 -8.19
CA VAL A 74 16.54 1.34 -8.22
C VAL A 74 15.11 1.10 -8.67
N ASP A 75 14.88 0.28 -9.71
CA ASP A 75 13.53 -0.07 -10.16
C ASP A 75 12.72 -0.74 -9.06
N GLN A 76 13.33 -1.71 -8.35
CA GLN A 76 12.68 -2.37 -7.22
C GLN A 76 12.43 -1.40 -6.05
N TYR A 77 13.34 -0.48 -5.79
CA TYR A 77 13.15 0.57 -4.78
C TYR A 77 11.99 1.51 -5.15
N LEU A 78 11.87 1.91 -6.41
CA LEU A 78 10.75 2.74 -6.86
C LEU A 78 9.41 1.99 -6.74
N ALA A 79 9.38 0.70 -7.08
CA ALA A 79 8.22 -0.14 -6.87
C ALA A 79 7.86 -0.25 -5.38
N PHE A 80 8.85 -0.38 -4.50
CA PHE A 80 8.67 -0.33 -3.05
C PHE A 80 8.04 1.01 -2.61
N VAL A 81 8.62 2.14 -3.05
CA VAL A 81 8.13 3.47 -2.70
C VAL A 81 6.70 3.67 -3.19
N GLN A 82 6.36 3.18 -4.38
CA GLN A 82 5.00 3.24 -4.91
C GLN A 82 4.01 2.48 -4.02
N HIS A 83 4.33 1.25 -3.62
CA HIS A 83 3.47 0.50 -2.70
C HIS A 83 3.34 1.19 -1.34
N TRP A 84 4.44 1.73 -0.81
CA TRP A 84 4.43 2.47 0.45
C TRP A 84 3.54 3.72 0.37
N GLN A 85 3.60 4.47 -0.73
CA GLN A 85 2.76 5.66 -0.97
C GLN A 85 1.27 5.28 -1.01
N TRP A 86 0.93 4.18 -1.67
CA TRP A 86 -0.44 3.64 -1.65
C TRP A 86 -0.89 3.30 -0.24
N GLY A 87 -0.07 2.58 0.53
CA GLY A 87 -0.38 2.26 1.92
C GLY A 87 -0.60 3.50 2.78
N HIS A 88 0.20 4.55 2.57
CA HIS A 88 0.02 5.83 3.23
C HIS A 88 -1.32 6.50 2.89
N SER A 89 -1.65 6.58 1.59
CA SER A 89 -2.91 7.13 1.10
C SER A 89 -4.12 6.36 1.65
N ILE A 90 -4.05 5.02 1.66
CA ILE A 90 -5.13 4.17 2.17
C ILE A 90 -5.34 4.38 3.67
N LEU A 91 -4.28 4.36 4.47
CA LEU A 91 -4.42 4.55 5.93
C LEU A 91 -4.94 5.95 6.29
N GLU A 92 -4.53 6.98 5.54
CA GLU A 92 -5.06 8.33 5.74
C GLU A 92 -6.52 8.43 5.31
N TRP A 93 -6.90 7.79 4.20
CA TRP A 93 -8.29 7.69 3.79
C TRP A 93 -9.16 6.97 4.82
N ILE A 94 -8.68 5.86 5.39
CA ILE A 94 -9.38 5.15 6.48
C ILE A 94 -9.60 6.10 7.67
N ARG A 95 -8.60 6.89 8.06
CA ARG A 95 -8.71 7.88 9.14
C ARG A 95 -9.77 8.95 8.84
N GLN A 96 -9.88 9.39 7.58
CA GLN A 96 -10.91 10.33 7.13
C GLN A 96 -12.30 9.71 7.14
N CYS A 97 -12.42 8.45 6.72
CA CYS A 97 -13.65 7.66 6.81
C CYS A 97 -14.11 7.52 8.26
N GLU A 98 -13.21 7.17 9.19
CA GLU A 98 -13.50 7.08 10.63
C GLU A 98 -14.04 8.42 11.18
N THR A 99 -13.42 9.54 10.81
CA THR A 99 -13.90 10.88 11.19
C THR A 99 -15.30 11.17 10.64
N THR A 100 -15.58 10.73 9.41
CA THR A 100 -16.90 10.89 8.78
C THR A 100 -17.95 10.00 9.45
N PHE A 101 -17.58 8.80 9.88
CA PHE A 101 -18.48 7.89 10.60
C PHE A 101 -18.82 8.42 12.00
N ASP A 102 -17.87 9.02 12.72
CA ASP A 102 -18.17 9.57 14.05
C ASP A 102 -19.10 10.80 13.99
N THR A 103 -19.04 11.57 12.90
CA THR A 103 -19.92 12.73 12.70
C THR A 103 -21.32 12.36 12.19
N ARG A 104 -21.50 11.22 11.53
CA ARG A 104 -22.79 10.75 10.99
C ARG A 104 -23.43 9.71 11.90
N LEU A 105 -24.55 10.06 12.55
CA LEU A 105 -25.26 9.20 13.51
C LEU A 105 -25.60 7.80 12.97
N GLU A 106 -25.97 7.71 11.69
CA GLU A 106 -26.36 6.46 11.02
C GLU A 106 -25.18 5.48 10.87
N LEU A 107 -23.96 6.00 10.75
CA LEU A 107 -22.74 5.22 10.49
C LEU A 107 -21.91 5.02 11.76
N ARG A 108 -22.08 5.89 12.75
CA ARG A 108 -21.28 5.90 13.99
C ARG A 108 -21.26 4.56 14.72
N ASN A 109 -22.37 3.84 14.72
CA ASN A 109 -22.49 2.56 15.41
C ASN A 109 -21.77 1.43 14.67
N LEU A 110 -21.49 1.57 13.37
CA LEU A 110 -20.87 0.53 12.56
C LEU A 110 -19.40 0.32 12.91
N LEU A 111 -18.68 1.31 13.45
CA LEU A 111 -17.26 1.18 13.81
C LEU A 111 -17.03 0.97 15.32
N ARG A 112 -18.10 0.86 16.11
CA ARG A 112 -17.99 0.68 17.57
C ARG A 112 -17.82 -0.79 17.91
N ALA A 113 -16.65 -1.17 18.41
CA ALA A 113 -16.34 -2.54 18.83
C ALA A 113 -17.28 -3.07 19.94
N ASP A 114 -17.84 -2.16 20.76
CA ASP A 114 -18.77 -2.49 21.84
C ASP A 114 -20.19 -2.87 21.34
N LEU A 115 -20.49 -2.64 20.06
CA LEU A 115 -21.77 -2.94 19.44
C LEU A 115 -21.60 -4.04 18.39
N TRP A 116 -22.58 -4.93 18.31
CA TRP A 116 -22.59 -6.00 17.30
C TRP A 116 -23.83 -5.86 16.41
N PRO A 117 -23.70 -6.02 15.08
CA PRO A 117 -22.47 -6.24 14.30
C PRO A 117 -21.66 -4.95 14.08
N HIS A 118 -20.33 -5.03 14.11
CA HIS A 118 -19.44 -3.92 13.76
C HIS A 118 -18.46 -4.29 12.65
N ALA A 119 -17.99 -3.25 11.96
CA ALA A 119 -16.92 -3.27 10.99
C ALA A 119 -15.63 -2.75 11.62
N GLY A 120 -14.52 -3.38 11.26
CA GLY A 120 -13.18 -3.05 11.72
C GLY A 120 -12.42 -2.30 10.65
N ARG A 121 -11.23 -1.79 10.96
CA ARG A 121 -10.46 -0.98 10.00
C ARG A 121 -10.08 -1.75 8.73
N SER A 122 -9.91 -3.06 8.84
CA SER A 122 -9.67 -3.97 7.71
C SER A 122 -10.86 -4.04 6.73
N SER A 123 -12.09 -3.73 7.17
CA SER A 123 -13.26 -3.72 6.28
C SER A 123 -13.16 -2.65 5.19
N PHE A 124 -12.41 -1.57 5.43
CA PHE A 124 -12.14 -0.55 4.42
C PHE A 124 -11.18 -1.07 3.36
N VAL A 125 -10.17 -1.86 3.76
CA VAL A 125 -9.24 -2.49 2.80
C VAL A 125 -10.00 -3.48 1.93
N VAL A 126 -10.83 -4.31 2.55
CA VAL A 126 -11.76 -5.22 1.85
C VAL A 126 -12.70 -4.45 0.91
N LEU A 127 -13.25 -3.32 1.34
CA LEU A 127 -14.10 -2.48 0.51
C LEU A 127 -13.36 -1.97 -0.74
N LEU A 128 -12.07 -1.63 -0.64
CA LEU A 128 -11.28 -1.23 -1.80
C LEU A 128 -11.06 -2.39 -2.78
N GLU A 129 -10.83 -3.60 -2.26
CA GLU A 129 -10.69 -4.82 -3.07
C GLU A 129 -12.00 -5.18 -3.79
N ASP A 130 -13.12 -5.19 -3.07
CA ASP A 130 -14.44 -5.49 -3.60
C ASP A 130 -14.88 -4.45 -4.67
N LYS A 131 -14.38 -3.21 -4.56
CA LYS A 131 -14.60 -2.14 -5.55
C LYS A 131 -13.65 -2.21 -6.75
N LEU A 132 -12.68 -3.13 -6.78
CA LEU A 132 -11.73 -3.33 -7.87
C LEU A 132 -11.05 -2.04 -8.33
N ILE A 133 -10.58 -1.23 -7.37
CA ILE A 133 -9.95 0.05 -7.69
C ILE A 133 -8.69 -0.15 -8.57
N PRO A 134 -8.44 0.72 -9.57
CA PRO A 134 -7.26 0.58 -10.42
C PRO A 134 -5.99 0.99 -9.66
N THR A 135 -5.20 0.00 -9.21
CA THR A 135 -3.98 0.22 -8.41
C THR A 135 -2.66 0.15 -9.20
N ALA A 136 -2.74 0.05 -10.53
CA ALA A 136 -1.57 -0.06 -11.42
C ALA A 136 -0.59 -1.20 -11.05
N GLY A 137 -1.10 -2.31 -10.50
CA GLY A 137 -0.32 -3.48 -10.12
C GLY A 137 0.11 -3.52 -8.65
N VAL A 138 -0.34 -2.56 -7.83
CA VAL A 138 -0.08 -2.53 -6.39
C VAL A 138 -1.12 -3.39 -5.65
N GLU A 139 -0.64 -4.33 -4.84
CA GLU A 139 -1.46 -5.13 -3.94
C GLU A 139 -1.80 -4.32 -2.68
N ILE A 140 -3.10 -4.15 -2.40
CA ILE A 140 -3.61 -3.21 -1.38
C ILE A 140 -3.20 -3.66 0.03
N GLU A 141 -3.40 -4.94 0.39
CA GLU A 141 -3.01 -5.47 1.70
C GLU A 141 -1.51 -5.28 1.95
N LYS A 142 -0.70 -5.64 0.95
CA LYS A 142 0.75 -5.51 0.99
C LYS A 142 1.18 -4.05 1.12
N ALA A 143 0.52 -3.12 0.41
CA ALA A 143 0.77 -1.69 0.51
C ALA A 143 0.50 -1.15 1.92
N VAL A 144 -0.64 -1.51 2.51
CA VAL A 144 -0.98 -1.16 3.90
C VAL A 144 0.05 -1.75 4.87
N GLY A 145 0.37 -3.03 4.73
CA GLY A 145 1.38 -3.71 5.51
C GLY A 145 2.76 -3.05 5.46
N MET A 146 3.20 -2.64 4.26
CA MET A 146 4.45 -1.90 4.08
C MET A 146 4.43 -0.57 4.82
N ARG A 147 3.32 0.18 4.78
CA ARG A 147 3.21 1.44 5.49
C ARG A 147 3.13 1.26 7.02
N LEU A 148 2.53 0.18 7.50
CA LEU A 148 2.50 -0.16 8.92
C LEU A 148 3.91 -0.51 9.43
N THR A 149 4.70 -1.20 8.60
CA THR A 149 6.08 -1.59 8.91
C THR A 149 7.02 -0.38 8.89
N PHE A 150 6.95 0.43 7.84
CA PHE A 150 7.86 1.54 7.61
C PHE A 150 7.14 2.88 7.75
N ARG A 151 7.54 3.70 8.73
CA ARG A 151 6.96 5.04 8.93
C ARG A 151 7.24 5.99 7.76
N GLN A 152 8.37 5.81 7.11
CA GLN A 152 8.85 6.52 5.94
C GLN A 152 9.58 5.50 5.06
N PRO A 153 9.66 5.69 3.73
CA PRO A 153 10.46 4.81 2.89
C PRO A 153 11.94 4.90 3.35
N PRO A 154 12.64 3.77 3.51
CA PRO A 154 14.04 3.77 3.89
C PRO A 154 14.87 4.44 2.78
N PRO A 155 15.98 5.12 3.11
CA PRO A 155 16.88 5.66 2.09
C PRO A 155 17.37 4.56 1.14
N LEU A 156 17.54 4.88 -0.14
CA LEU A 156 18.01 3.94 -1.17
C LEU A 156 19.31 3.22 -0.76
N LYS A 157 20.23 3.94 -0.08
CA LYS A 157 21.49 3.39 0.46
C LYS A 157 21.31 2.26 1.47
N CYS A 158 20.23 2.29 2.25
CA CYS A 158 19.93 1.22 3.21
C CYS A 158 19.16 0.08 2.54
N PHE A 159 18.42 0.39 1.47
CA PHE A 159 17.62 -0.56 0.71
C PHE A 159 18.48 -1.55 -0.10
N SER A 160 19.72 -1.20 -0.41
CA SER A 160 20.63 -2.05 -1.20
C SER A 160 21.10 -3.32 -0.50
N ASP A 161 20.94 -3.42 0.82
CA ASP A 161 21.25 -4.64 1.55
C ASP A 161 20.19 -5.70 1.20
N GLN A 162 20.60 -6.83 0.63
CA GLN A 162 19.76 -7.98 0.26
C GLN A 162 18.75 -8.39 1.36
N PHE A 163 19.04 -8.07 2.62
CA PHE A 163 18.18 -8.25 3.78
C PHE A 163 16.80 -7.57 3.68
N LEU A 164 16.70 -6.30 3.27
CA LEU A 164 15.41 -5.61 3.18
C LEU A 164 14.55 -6.12 2.03
N PHE A 165 15.17 -6.62 0.96
CA PHE A 165 14.49 -7.26 -0.16
C PHE A 165 13.72 -8.52 0.28
N TYR A 166 14.38 -9.42 1.01
CA TYR A 166 13.77 -10.68 1.43
C TYR A 166 12.73 -10.51 2.54
N LEU A 167 12.84 -9.47 3.36
CA LEU A 167 11.89 -9.22 4.44
C LEU A 167 10.64 -8.47 4.00
N ASN A 168 10.68 -7.75 2.88
CA ASN A 168 9.60 -6.82 2.54
C ASN A 168 8.23 -7.52 2.39
N SER A 169 8.15 -8.65 1.69
CA SER A 169 6.87 -9.34 1.48
C SER A 169 6.34 -9.98 2.76
N SER A 170 7.19 -10.71 3.49
CA SER A 170 6.81 -11.41 4.72
C SER A 170 6.43 -10.44 5.83
N VAL A 171 7.25 -9.41 6.06
CA VAL A 171 7.01 -8.42 7.11
C VAL A 171 5.78 -7.58 6.79
N ALA A 172 5.58 -7.14 5.53
CA ALA A 172 4.38 -6.41 5.16
C ALA A 172 3.11 -7.25 5.38
N HIS A 173 3.13 -8.51 4.97
CA HIS A 173 1.99 -9.41 5.14
C HIS A 173 1.67 -9.65 6.62
N THR A 174 2.69 -9.97 7.44
CA THR A 174 2.51 -10.17 8.89
C THR A 174 2.04 -8.89 9.59
N ALA A 175 2.57 -7.73 9.21
CA ALA A 175 2.15 -6.44 9.76
C ALA A 175 0.68 -6.15 9.46
N TYR A 176 0.25 -6.37 8.21
CA TYR A 176 -1.16 -6.22 7.83
C TYR A 176 -2.06 -7.20 8.58
N GLN A 177 -1.72 -8.49 8.62
CA GLN A 177 -2.49 -9.49 9.34
C GLN A 177 -2.62 -9.14 10.82
N THR A 178 -1.52 -8.75 11.47
CA THR A 178 -1.53 -8.36 12.88
C THR A 178 -2.47 -7.17 13.09
N TRP A 179 -2.35 -6.12 12.27
CA TRP A 179 -3.21 -4.93 12.34
C TRP A 179 -4.69 -5.25 12.09
N ALA A 180 -4.98 -6.09 11.10
CA ALA A 180 -6.35 -6.50 10.76
C ALA A 180 -7.03 -7.30 11.89
N HIS A 181 -6.25 -8.04 12.68
CA HIS A 181 -6.74 -8.87 13.79
C HIS A 181 -6.61 -8.21 15.18
N MET A 182 -6.19 -6.94 15.27
CA MET A 182 -6.14 -6.22 16.57
C MET A 182 -7.54 -6.02 17.21
N ILE A 183 -8.61 -6.13 16.42
CA ILE A 183 -9.99 -6.01 16.89
C ILE A 183 -10.57 -7.43 17.08
N PRO A 184 -11.12 -7.78 18.26
CA PRO A 184 -11.65 -9.11 18.53
C PRO A 184 -12.84 -9.48 17.61
N SER A 185 -12.94 -10.76 17.25
CA SER A 185 -13.89 -11.29 16.25
C SER A 185 -15.34 -11.36 16.74
N PRO A 186 -16.36 -11.37 15.83
CA PRO A 186 -16.27 -11.33 14.38
C PRO A 186 -16.49 -9.93 13.80
N VAL A 187 -15.51 -9.47 13.01
CA VAL A 187 -15.56 -8.23 12.22
C VAL A 187 -16.38 -8.49 10.96
N SER A 188 -17.52 -7.83 10.80
CA SER A 188 -18.28 -7.82 9.55
C SER A 188 -17.68 -6.81 8.57
N SER A 189 -17.74 -7.10 7.26
CA SER A 189 -17.27 -6.19 6.22
C SER A 189 -18.27 -5.08 5.92
N LEU A 190 -17.80 -3.97 5.35
CA LEU A 190 -18.68 -2.92 4.84
C LEU A 190 -19.27 -3.37 3.49
N PRO A 191 -20.61 -3.31 3.31
CA PRO A 191 -21.24 -3.70 2.05
C PRO A 191 -20.83 -2.77 0.89
N PRO A 192 -20.17 -3.25 -0.17
CA PRO A 192 -19.66 -2.40 -1.23
C PRO A 192 -20.74 -1.61 -1.95
N GLU A 193 -21.93 -2.17 -2.15
CA GLU A 193 -23.07 -1.53 -2.79
C GLU A 193 -23.61 -0.32 -2.01
N ARG A 194 -23.37 -0.25 -0.69
CA ARG A 194 -23.87 0.84 0.17
C ARG A 194 -22.92 2.02 0.26
N PHE A 195 -21.67 1.90 -0.20
CA PHE A 195 -20.66 2.95 -0.09
C PHE A 195 -20.11 3.39 -1.45
N GLN A 196 -19.94 4.69 -1.63
CA GLN A 196 -19.37 5.30 -2.84
C GLN A 196 -18.23 6.25 -2.48
N PHE A 197 -17.18 6.28 -3.29
CA PHE A 197 -16.08 7.24 -3.19
C PHE A 197 -15.42 7.41 -4.55
N GLN A 198 -14.69 8.51 -4.70
CA GLN A 198 -13.88 8.79 -5.88
C GLN A 198 -12.42 8.50 -5.58
N VAL A 199 -11.69 7.99 -6.57
CA VAL A 199 -10.22 7.86 -6.51
C VAL A 199 -9.63 9.02 -7.29
N VAL A 200 -8.88 9.88 -6.61
CA VAL A 200 -8.31 11.11 -7.19
C VAL A 200 -6.79 10.99 -7.22
N ASN A 201 -6.19 11.12 -8.41
CA ASN A 201 -4.75 11.19 -8.55
C ASN A 201 -4.28 12.63 -8.26
N MET A 202 -3.45 12.79 -7.23
CA MET A 202 -2.91 14.06 -6.76
C MET A 202 -1.54 14.40 -7.36
N SER A 203 -1.12 13.67 -8.38
CA SER A 203 0.18 13.89 -9.01
C SER A 203 0.01 15.02 -10.02
N LEU A 204 0.84 16.05 -9.88
CA LEU A 204 0.88 17.16 -10.84
C LEU A 204 1.42 16.61 -12.17
N ASP A 205 0.67 16.81 -13.26
CA ASP A 205 1.15 16.60 -14.62
C ASP A 205 2.38 17.49 -14.92
#